data_AF-A0A838Q1Q9-F1
#
_entry.id   AF-A0A838Q1Q9-F1
#
_cell.length_a   1.000
_cell.length_b   1.000
_cell.length_c   1.000
_cell.angle_alpha   90.00
_cell.angle_beta   90.00
_cell.angle_gamma   90.00
#
_symmetry.space_group_name_H-M   'P 1'
#
loop_
_entity.id
_entity.type
_entity.pdbx_description
1 polymer ?
#
loop_
_entity_poly.entity_id
_entity_poly.type
_entity_poly.pdbx_seq_one_letter_code
_entity_poly.pdbx_strand_id
1 'polypeptide(L)' 'TPMLAGLPEEARKSLGAQVPHPNRLGRPSEYAALVGHIVANPMLNGEVIRLDGALRMAPR' A
#
# COMPACT_ATOMS: atom_id res chain seq x y z
N THR A 1 -3.68 8.34 -5.16
CA THR A 1 -2.51 8.72 -6.00
C THR A 1 -2.99 8.93 -7.43
N PRO A 2 -2.26 9.67 -8.28
CA PRO A 2 -2.61 9.83 -9.70
C PRO A 2 -2.80 8.49 -10.44
N MET A 3 -2.02 7.47 -10.06
CA MET A 3 -2.13 6.10 -10.58
C MET A 3 -3.52 5.45 -10.37
N LEU A 4 -4.26 5.83 -9.31
CA LEU A 4 -5.62 5.35 -9.05
C LEU A 4 -6.70 6.35 -9.49
N ALA A 5 -6.32 7.49 -10.07
CA ALA A 5 -7.27 8.54 -10.45
C ALA A 5 -8.12 8.14 -11.67
N GLY A 6 -7.64 7.23 -12.51
CA GLY A 6 -8.39 6.69 -13.65
C GLY A 6 -9.40 5.59 -13.30
N LEU A 7 -9.45 5.14 -12.03
CA LEU A 7 -10.42 4.14 -11.60
C LEU A 7 -11.74 4.82 -11.20
N PRO A 8 -12.90 4.23 -11.57
CA PRO A 8 -14.19 4.66 -11.05
C PRO A 8 -14.21 4.68 -9.53
N GLU A 9 -14.95 5.61 -8.93
CA GLU A 9 -15.00 5.79 -7.47
C GLU A 9 -15.41 4.50 -6.74
N GLU A 10 -16.38 3.76 -7.29
CA GLU A 10 -16.84 2.49 -6.73
C GLU A 10 -15.75 1.41 -6.76
N ALA A 11 -14.91 1.38 -7.80
CA ALA A 11 -13.77 0.47 -7.86
C ALA A 11 -12.72 0.83 -6.80
N ARG A 12 -12.48 2.12 -6.56
CA ARG A 12 -11.57 2.60 -5.49
C ARG A 12 -12.07 2.21 -4.10
N LYS A 13 -13.36 2.41 -3.82
CA LYS A 13 -13.96 2.02 -2.53
C LYS A 13 -13.91 0.51 -2.34
N SER A 14 -14.29 -0.26 -3.37
CA SER A 14 -14.25 -1.72 -3.33
C SER A 14 -12.83 -2.25 -3.08
N LEU A 15 -11.82 -1.67 -3.72
CA LEU A 15 -10.41 -2.03 -3.46
C LEU A 15 -9.98 -1.70 -2.03
N GLY A 16 -10.37 -0.54 -1.51
CA GLY A 16 -10.11 -0.18 -0.12
C GLY A 16 -10.74 -1.18 0.87
N ALA A 17 -11.98 -1.58 0.59
CA ALA A 17 -12.76 -2.52 1.40
C ALA A 17 -12.13 -3.92 1.53
N GLN A 18 -11.38 -4.34 0.51
CA GLN A 18 -10.70 -5.63 0.47
C GLN A 18 -9.43 -5.68 1.32
N VAL A 19 -8.89 -4.53 1.74
CA VAL A 19 -7.70 -4.49 2.60
C VAL A 19 -8.08 -4.96 4.01
N PRO A 20 -7.48 -6.03 4.55
CA PRO A 20 -7.81 -6.53 5.88
C PRO A 20 -7.71 -5.49 6.99
N HIS A 21 -6.54 -4.88 7.17
CA HIS A 21 -6.34 -3.80 8.14
C HIS A 21 -5.09 -2.97 7.81
N PRO A 22 -5.15 -1.62 7.87
CA PRO A 22 -6.35 -0.80 8.03
C PRO A 22 -7.24 -0.88 6.77
N ASN A 23 -8.56 -0.99 6.95
CA ASN A 23 -9.52 -1.18 5.85
C ASN A 23 -9.73 0.14 5.06
N ARG A 24 -8.73 0.49 4.24
CA ARG A 24 -8.70 1.66 3.35
C ARG A 24 -7.50 1.56 2.40
N LEU A 25 -7.48 2.43 1.41
CA LEU A 25 -6.27 2.65 0.60
C LEU A 25 -5.15 3.30 1.43
N GLY A 26 -3.91 2.95 1.07
CA GLY A 26 -2.72 3.56 1.65
C GLY A 26 -2.59 5.04 1.30
N ARG A 27 -2.04 5.83 2.23
CA ARG A 27 -1.70 7.23 2.04
C ARG A 27 -0.25 7.35 1.57
N PRO A 28 0.10 8.29 0.68
CA PRO A 28 1.48 8.48 0.23
C PRO A 28 2.48 8.69 1.38
N SER A 29 2.05 9.32 2.48
CA SER A 29 2.88 9.53 3.67
C SER A 29 3.29 8.22 4.37
N GLU A 30 2.48 7.16 4.29
CA GLU A 30 2.79 5.86 4.90
C GLU A 30 3.91 5.15 4.13
N TYR A 31 3.89 5.27 2.80
CA TYR A 31 5.00 4.81 1.97
C TYR A 31 6.28 5.61 2.23
N ALA A 32 6.18 6.94 2.33
CA ALA A 32 7.32 7.80 2.66
C ALA A 32 7.93 7.46 4.03
N ALA A 33 7.11 7.10 5.02
CA ALA A 33 7.60 6.65 6.32
C ALA A 33 8.42 5.37 6.22
N LEU A 34 7.97 4.37 5.43
CA LEU A 34 8.75 3.16 5.19
C LEU A 34 10.09 3.46 4.51
N VAL A 35 10.12 4.35 3.53
CA VAL A 35 11.37 4.80 2.90
C VAL A 35 12.31 5.40 3.94
N GLY A 36 11.80 6.25 4.85
CA GLY A 36 12.56 6.80 5.97
C GLY A 36 13.16 5.71 6.87
N HIS A 37 12.38 4.67 7.20
CA HIS A 37 12.88 3.54 8.00
C HIS A 37 13.97 2.72 7.29
N ILE A 38 13.85 2.54 5.97
CA ILE A 38 14.87 1.84 5.16
C ILE A 38 16.19 2.62 5.18
N VAL A 39 16.14 3.93 4.90
CA VAL A 39 17.34 4.79 4.86
C VAL A 39 18.01 4.89 6.23
N ALA A 40 17.23 4.88 7.32
CA ALA A 40 17.74 5.04 8.67
C ALA A 40 18.34 3.75 9.29
N ASN A 41 18.11 2.58 8.70
CA ASN A 41 18.55 1.30 9.27
C ASN A 41 19.55 0.58 8.34
N PRO A 42 20.88 0.62 8.65
CA PRO A 42 21.92 0.03 7.81
C PRO A 42 21.80 -1.50 7.62
N MET A 43 21.03 -2.19 8.46
CA MET A 43 20.86 -3.64 8.37
C MET A 43 19.74 -4.08 7.44
N LEU A 44 18.87 -3.16 6.97
CA LEU A 44 17.87 -3.49 5.96
C LEU A 44 18.54 -3.56 4.59
N ASN A 45 18.79 -4.78 4.12
CA ASN A 45 19.50 -5.03 2.87
C ASN A 45 19.01 -6.31 2.19
N GLY A 46 18.90 -6.28 0.85
CA GLY A 46 18.55 -7.46 0.04
C GLY A 46 17.14 -8.02 0.28
N GLU A 47 16.20 -7.21 0.75
CA GLU A 47 14.86 -7.65 1.16
C GLU A 47 13.74 -6.90 0.41
N VAL A 48 12.56 -7.52 0.35
CA VAL A 48 11.33 -6.97 -0.22
C VAL A 48 10.27 -6.84 0.87
N ILE A 49 9.90 -5.60 1.20
CA ILE A 49 8.86 -5.31 2.19
C ILE A 49 7.56 -4.99 1.46
N ARG A 50 6.53 -5.82 1.69
CA ARG A 50 5.16 -5.50 1.26
C ARG A 50 4.53 -4.50 2.24
N LEU A 51 4.02 -3.39 1.71
CA LEU A 51 3.27 -2.38 2.45
C LEU A 51 1.84 -2.28 1.88
N ASP A 52 0.97 -3.22 2.27
CA ASP A 52 -0.31 -3.45 1.59
C ASP A 52 -1.49 -3.79 2.51
N GLY A 53 -1.34 -3.63 3.83
CA GLY A 53 -2.40 -3.96 4.79
C GLY A 53 -2.80 -5.44 4.78
N ALA A 54 -1.88 -6.34 4.39
CA ALA A 54 -2.06 -7.78 4.26
C ALA A 54 -2.96 -8.23 3.08
N LEU A 55 -3.26 -7.34 2.14
CA LEU A 55 -4.06 -7.66 0.97
C LEU A 55 -3.44 -8.82 0.15
N ARG A 56 -4.28 -9.71 -0.37
CA ARG A 56 -3.95 -10.66 -1.43
C ARG A 56 -4.92 -10.42 -2.57
N MET A 57 -4.41 -10.01 -3.73
CA MET A 57 -5.26 -9.75 -4.89
C MET A 57 -5.79 -11.08 -5.43
N ALA A 58 -7.11 -11.23 -5.45
CA ALA A 58 -7.75 -12.36 -6.08
C ALA A 58 -7.62 -12.28 -7.61
N PRO A 59 -7.59 -13.42 -8.32
CA PRO A 59 -7.72 -13.43 -9.77
C PRO A 59 -9.02 -12.75 -10.21
N ARG A 60 -8.99 -12.12 -11.39
CA ARG A 60 -10.16 -11.53 -12.03
C ARG A 60 -10.71 -12.47 -13.09
#